data_AF-A0A0X8G4B4-F1
#
_entry.id   AF-A0A0X8G4B4-F1
#
_cell.length_a   1.000
_cell.length_b   1.000
_cell.length_c   1.000
_cell.angle_alpha   90.00
_cell.angle_beta   90.00
_cell.angle_gamma   90.00
#
_symmetry.space_group_name_H-M   'P 1'
#
loop_
_entity.id
_entity.type
_entity.pdbx_description
1 polymer ?
#
loop_
_entity_poly.entity_id
_entity_poly.type
_entity_poly.pdbx_seq_one_letter_code
_entity_poly.pdbx_strand_id
1 'polypeptide(L)'
;MKGSRKTSLWIGSIIILIIIFIPYLLYIHQSIPREIENFDTIFGVIKGGYYLRVQTYVYFFLSKFVPLVLLIIWFVTNKHWWVHALIIPMSVYLFQLIAVINDSEQYVDEVDFIYTVPITAIIFVILYFIRSKLAIYIGAVDLKKEMDENMKNPKKIG
;
A
#
# COMPACT_ATOMS: atom_id res chain seq x y z
N MET A 1 -10.66 -19.38 -22.57
CA MET A 1 -9.71 -18.54 -23.33
C MET A 1 -10.02 -17.03 -23.37
N LYS A 2 -11.22 -16.56 -22.96
CA LYS A 2 -11.56 -15.13 -22.79
C LYS A 2 -11.48 -14.65 -21.32
N GLY A 3 -11.61 -15.57 -20.36
CA GLY A 3 -11.67 -15.30 -18.91
C GLY A 3 -10.40 -14.66 -18.34
N SER A 4 -9.22 -15.28 -18.50
CA SER A 4 -7.99 -14.77 -17.82
C SER A 4 -7.51 -13.40 -18.32
N ARG A 5 -7.66 -13.09 -19.62
CA ARG A 5 -7.39 -11.73 -20.15
C ARG A 5 -8.36 -10.69 -19.60
N LYS A 6 -9.65 -11.04 -19.46
CA LYS A 6 -10.61 -10.15 -18.81
C LYS A 6 -10.21 -9.92 -17.36
N THR A 7 -9.87 -10.98 -16.62
CA THR A 7 -9.46 -10.89 -15.22
C THR A 7 -8.21 -10.02 -15.02
N SER A 8 -7.17 -10.16 -15.87
CA SER A 8 -5.97 -9.32 -15.77
C SER A 8 -6.24 -7.85 -16.06
N LEU A 9 -7.11 -7.56 -17.05
CA LEU A 9 -7.52 -6.19 -17.37
C LEU A 9 -8.34 -5.59 -16.22
N TRP A 10 -9.26 -6.35 -15.64
CA TRP A 10 -10.06 -5.92 -14.49
C TRP A 10 -9.19 -5.59 -13.28
N ILE A 11 -8.22 -6.44 -12.95
CA ILE A 11 -7.29 -6.21 -11.83
C ILE A 11 -6.46 -4.94 -12.09
N GLY A 12 -5.92 -4.79 -13.30
CA GLY A 12 -5.15 -3.60 -13.69
C GLY A 12 -5.98 -2.32 -13.60
N SER A 13 -7.23 -2.34 -14.06
CA SER A 13 -8.15 -1.20 -13.96
C SER A 13 -8.45 -0.84 -12.51
N ILE A 14 -8.68 -1.83 -11.63
CA ILE A 14 -8.91 -1.59 -10.20
C ILE A 14 -7.68 -0.94 -9.56
N ILE A 15 -6.47 -1.44 -9.84
CA ILE A 15 -5.23 -0.85 -9.32
C ILE A 15 -5.07 0.60 -9.78
N ILE A 16 -5.30 0.88 -11.07
CA ILE A 16 -5.23 2.24 -11.62
C ILE A 16 -6.23 3.17 -10.93
N LEU A 17 -7.47 2.73 -10.74
CA LEU A 17 -8.48 3.50 -10.03
C LEU A 17 -8.03 3.79 -8.58
N ILE A 18 -7.51 2.79 -7.87
CA ILE A 18 -6.97 3.00 -6.52
C ILE A 18 -5.85 4.04 -6.54
N ILE A 19 -4.88 3.93 -7.45
CA ILE A 19 -3.76 4.90 -7.54
C ILE A 19 -4.27 6.32 -7.83
N ILE A 20 -5.28 6.48 -8.66
CA ILE A 20 -5.86 7.79 -9.00
C ILE A 20 -6.61 8.37 -7.79
N PHE A 21 -7.40 7.56 -7.09
CA PHE A 21 -8.27 8.06 -6.02
C PHE A 21 -7.57 8.17 -4.67
N ILE A 22 -6.51 7.39 -4.42
CA ILE A 22 -5.88 7.33 -3.10
C ILE A 22 -5.29 8.66 -2.60
N PRO A 23 -4.73 9.56 -3.44
CA PRO A 23 -4.25 10.86 -2.97
C PRO A 23 -5.36 11.75 -2.43
N TYR A 24 -6.60 11.59 -2.93
CA TYR A 24 -7.74 12.38 -2.46
C TYR A 24 -8.11 12.06 -1.01
N LEU A 25 -7.74 10.88 -0.49
CA LEU A 25 -7.94 10.55 0.92
C LEU A 25 -7.26 11.58 1.83
N LEU A 26 -6.13 12.17 1.41
CA LEU A 26 -5.43 13.21 2.18
C LEU A 26 -6.32 14.40 2.57
N TYR A 27 -7.38 14.66 1.81
CA TYR A 27 -8.30 15.79 2.05
C TYR A 27 -9.50 15.44 2.94
N ILE A 28 -9.71 14.16 3.29
CA ILE A 28 -10.84 13.72 4.13
C ILE A 28 -10.87 14.43 5.48
N HIS A 29 -9.69 14.74 6.04
CA HIS A 29 -9.59 15.48 7.30
C HIS A 29 -10.30 16.85 7.25
N GLN A 30 -10.44 17.48 6.08
CA GLN A 30 -11.13 18.78 5.93
C GLN A 30 -12.63 18.70 6.18
N SER A 31 -13.22 17.51 6.01
CA SER A 31 -14.65 17.27 6.28
C SER A 31 -14.94 17.09 7.78
N ILE A 32 -13.90 16.97 8.62
CA ILE A 32 -14.03 16.81 10.07
C ILE A 32 -14.09 18.21 10.73
N PRO A 33 -15.09 18.49 11.59
CA PRO A 33 -15.16 19.75 12.33
C PRO A 33 -13.93 19.99 13.22
N ARG A 34 -13.46 21.25 13.25
CA ARG A 34 -12.22 21.69 13.93
C ARG A 34 -12.25 21.60 15.46
N GLU A 35 -13.43 21.46 16.04
CA GLU A 35 -13.66 21.59 17.49
C GLU A 35 -13.84 20.24 18.18
N ILE A 36 -13.80 19.14 17.42
CA ILE A 36 -14.06 17.80 17.93
C ILE A 36 -12.74 17.14 18.36
N GLU A 37 -12.70 16.73 19.63
CA GLU A 37 -11.57 15.98 20.23
C GLU A 37 -11.71 14.46 20.06
N ASN A 38 -12.94 13.96 19.96
CA ASN A 38 -13.25 12.54 19.77
C ASN A 38 -14.32 12.37 18.70
N PHE A 39 -14.07 11.51 17.72
CA PHE A 39 -14.96 11.28 16.59
C PHE A 39 -15.49 9.85 16.63
N ASP A 40 -16.77 9.71 16.90
CA ASP A 40 -17.45 8.42 16.93
C ASP A 40 -17.66 7.91 15.50
N THR A 41 -17.08 6.74 15.21
CA THR A 41 -17.28 6.03 13.95
C THR A 41 -17.92 4.67 14.18
N ILE A 42 -18.42 4.07 13.10
CA ILE A 42 -18.98 2.71 13.09
C ILE A 42 -17.94 1.67 13.54
N PHE A 43 -16.65 2.00 13.44
CA PHE A 43 -15.52 1.12 13.79
C PHE A 43 -14.90 1.43 15.16
N GLY A 44 -15.47 2.37 15.92
CA GLY A 44 -14.98 2.80 17.22
C GLY A 44 -14.74 4.31 17.31
N VAL A 45 -14.21 4.74 18.46
CA VAL A 45 -13.95 6.16 18.75
C VAL A 45 -12.53 6.52 18.32
N ILE A 46 -12.40 7.49 17.41
CA ILE A 46 -11.12 8.05 17.00
C ILE A 46 -10.82 9.25 17.91
N LYS A 47 -9.74 9.19 18.67
CA LYS A 47 -9.31 10.27 19.56
C LYS A 47 -8.25 11.14 18.88
N GLY A 48 -8.26 12.44 19.15
CA GLY A 48 -7.20 13.35 18.72
C GLY A 48 -5.88 13.11 19.47
N GLY A 49 -5.96 12.65 20.71
CA GLY A 49 -4.79 12.32 21.54
C GLY A 49 -3.82 13.48 21.69
N TYR A 50 -2.53 13.23 21.44
CA TYR A 50 -1.45 14.21 21.42
C TYR A 50 -1.72 15.40 20.47
N TYR A 51 -2.46 15.17 19.38
CA TYR A 51 -2.78 16.22 18.41
C TYR A 51 -3.92 17.15 18.87
N LEU A 52 -4.51 16.89 20.05
CA LEU A 52 -5.68 17.56 20.66
C LEU A 52 -6.99 17.43 19.86
N ARG A 53 -6.93 17.54 18.54
CA ARG A 53 -8.07 17.56 17.62
C ARG A 53 -8.01 16.35 16.69
N VAL A 54 -9.15 15.68 16.51
CA VAL A 54 -9.24 14.51 15.61
C VAL A 54 -8.85 14.86 14.19
N GLN A 55 -9.25 16.04 13.71
CA GLN A 55 -8.92 16.50 12.37
C GLN A 55 -7.41 16.50 12.12
N THR A 56 -6.61 16.98 13.09
CA THR A 56 -5.16 17.03 12.99
C THR A 56 -4.57 15.62 12.99
N TYR A 57 -5.02 14.76 13.91
CA TYR A 57 -4.63 13.34 13.93
C TYR A 57 -4.90 12.65 12.59
N VAL A 58 -6.11 12.79 12.04
CA VAL A 58 -6.51 12.18 10.77
C VAL A 58 -5.64 12.69 9.62
N TYR A 59 -5.28 13.98 9.60
CA TYR A 59 -4.33 14.52 8.62
C TYR A 59 -2.96 13.84 8.71
N PHE A 60 -2.37 13.77 9.91
CA PHE A 60 -1.06 13.14 10.11
C PHE A 60 -1.11 11.66 9.76
N PHE A 61 -2.15 10.94 10.16
CA PHE A 61 -2.36 9.53 9.84
C PHE A 61 -2.40 9.33 8.32
N LEU A 62 -3.24 10.08 7.61
CA LEU A 62 -3.38 9.97 6.16
C LEU A 62 -2.10 10.36 5.41
N SER A 63 -1.34 11.33 5.93
CA SER A 63 -0.05 11.75 5.38
C SER A 63 1.00 10.64 5.38
N LYS A 64 0.86 9.62 6.24
CA LYS A 64 1.74 8.45 6.31
C LYS A 64 1.13 7.24 5.62
N PHE A 65 -0.16 7.05 5.81
CA PHE A 65 -0.91 5.92 5.27
C PHE A 65 -0.96 5.95 3.73
N VAL A 66 -1.27 7.09 3.12
CA VAL A 66 -1.42 7.20 1.65
C VAL A 66 -0.11 6.89 0.92
N PRO A 67 1.04 7.50 1.26
CA PRO A 67 2.32 7.11 0.65
C PRO A 67 2.69 5.64 0.89
N LEU A 68 2.43 5.10 2.08
CA LEU A 68 2.71 3.70 2.38
C LEU A 68 1.93 2.75 1.48
N VAL A 69 0.62 2.99 1.28
CA VAL A 69 -0.20 2.16 0.39
C VAL A 69 0.28 2.26 -1.07
N LEU A 70 0.63 3.45 -1.54
CA LEU A 70 1.21 3.62 -2.88
C LEU A 70 2.52 2.84 -3.03
N LEU A 71 3.40 2.87 -2.03
CA LEU A 71 4.64 2.09 -2.03
C LEU A 71 4.37 0.59 -2.00
N ILE A 72 3.37 0.11 -1.25
CA ILE A 72 2.96 -1.30 -1.23
C ILE A 72 2.47 -1.73 -2.61
N ILE A 73 1.58 -0.94 -3.23
CA ILE A 73 1.08 -1.22 -4.58
C ILE A 73 2.26 -1.30 -5.55
N TRP A 74 3.18 -0.35 -5.49
CA TRP A 74 4.36 -0.33 -6.34
C TRP A 74 5.26 -1.54 -6.11
N PHE A 75 5.57 -1.85 -4.85
CA PHE A 75 6.40 -3.00 -4.47
C PHE A 75 5.83 -4.32 -4.97
N VAL A 76 4.52 -4.49 -4.89
CA VAL A 76 3.85 -5.73 -5.30
C VAL A 76 3.74 -5.86 -6.83
N THR A 77 3.57 -4.74 -7.54
CA THR A 77 3.35 -4.74 -9.00
C THR A 77 4.63 -4.61 -9.83
N ASN A 78 5.72 -4.06 -9.27
CA ASN A 78 6.96 -3.77 -9.98
C ASN A 78 7.74 -5.06 -10.33
N LYS A 79 8.11 -5.29 -11.59
CA LYS A 79 8.84 -6.51 -11.99
C LYS A 79 10.37 -6.40 -11.90
N HIS A 80 10.90 -5.21 -11.65
CA HIS A 80 12.33 -4.94 -11.68
C HIS A 80 13.06 -5.42 -10.42
N TRP A 81 14.35 -5.69 -10.56
CA TRP A 81 15.20 -6.18 -9.47
C TRP A 81 15.40 -5.13 -8.36
N TRP A 82 15.44 -3.84 -8.70
CA TRP A 82 15.68 -2.75 -7.75
C TRP A 82 14.49 -2.47 -6.81
N VAL A 83 13.36 -3.17 -6.98
CA VAL A 83 12.17 -3.07 -6.13
C VAL A 83 12.47 -3.22 -4.64
N HIS A 84 13.53 -3.96 -4.28
CA HIS A 84 13.99 -4.16 -2.91
C HIS A 84 14.39 -2.84 -2.24
N ALA A 85 14.80 -1.82 -3.02
CA ALA A 85 15.08 -0.49 -2.50
C ALA A 85 13.85 0.19 -1.90
N LEU A 86 12.63 -0.19 -2.30
CA LEU A 86 11.38 0.36 -1.75
C LEU A 86 11.14 -0.07 -0.30
N ILE A 87 11.79 -1.13 0.19
CA ILE A 87 11.69 -1.59 1.58
C ILE A 87 12.11 -0.48 2.54
N ILE A 88 13.15 0.28 2.22
CA ILE A 88 13.65 1.37 3.08
C ILE A 88 12.58 2.44 3.31
N PRO A 89 12.05 3.13 2.28
CA PRO A 89 11.00 4.14 2.49
C PRO A 89 9.71 3.53 3.05
N MET A 90 9.35 2.29 2.68
CA MET A 90 8.21 1.60 3.28
C MET A 90 8.38 1.41 4.79
N SER A 91 9.59 1.02 5.24
CA SER A 91 9.89 0.86 6.67
C SER A 91 9.73 2.18 7.42
N VAL A 92 10.24 3.27 6.83
CA VAL A 92 10.14 4.62 7.42
C VAL A 92 8.69 5.07 7.53
N TYR A 93 7.90 4.93 6.47
CA TYR A 93 6.48 5.31 6.52
C TYR A 93 5.66 4.42 7.45
N LEU A 94 5.98 3.12 7.53
CA LEU A 94 5.35 2.20 8.47
C LEU A 94 5.65 2.59 9.92
N PHE A 95 6.92 2.87 10.24
CA PHE A 95 7.31 3.38 11.55
C PHE A 95 6.55 4.66 11.91
N GLN A 96 6.57 5.64 10.99
CA GLN A 96 5.87 6.91 11.20
C GLN A 96 4.35 6.72 11.36
N LEU A 97 3.75 5.75 10.67
CA LEU A 97 2.34 5.43 10.83
C LEU A 97 2.04 4.83 12.22
N ILE A 98 2.89 3.91 12.69
CA ILE A 98 2.78 3.33 14.03
C ILE A 98 2.93 4.41 15.10
N ALA A 99 3.90 5.31 14.96
CA ALA A 99 4.10 6.44 15.87
C ALA A 99 2.86 7.33 15.92
N VAL A 100 2.29 7.72 14.77
CA VAL A 100 1.06 8.52 14.74
C VAL A 100 -0.12 7.81 15.41
N ILE A 101 -0.29 6.50 15.18
CA ILE A 101 -1.33 5.71 15.86
C ILE A 101 -1.12 5.74 17.38
N ASN A 102 0.13 5.60 17.83
CA ASN A 102 0.47 5.63 19.24
C ASN A 102 0.18 7.00 19.88
N ASP A 103 0.52 8.08 19.19
CA ASP A 103 0.27 9.47 19.62
C ASP A 103 -1.23 9.75 19.88
N SER A 104 -2.14 8.97 19.29
CA SER A 104 -3.58 9.10 19.57
C SER A 104 -3.96 8.66 20.99
N GLU A 105 -3.12 7.84 21.63
CA GLU A 105 -3.29 7.38 23.00
C GLU A 105 -2.31 8.15 23.91
N GLN A 106 -2.83 9.14 24.66
CA GLN A 106 -2.05 10.13 25.45
C GLN A 106 -1.06 9.56 26.49
N TYR A 107 -1.08 8.25 26.77
CA TYR A 107 -0.36 7.62 27.88
C TYR A 107 0.69 6.60 27.44
N VAL A 108 0.93 6.45 26.13
CA VAL A 108 1.92 5.49 25.65
C VAL A 108 3.23 6.22 25.34
N ASP A 109 4.33 5.73 25.88
CA ASP A 109 5.68 6.26 25.64
C ASP A 109 5.98 6.38 24.15
N GLU A 110 6.86 7.32 23.80
CA GLU A 110 7.32 7.51 22.43
C GLU A 110 7.84 6.20 21.84
N VAL A 111 7.35 5.85 20.64
CA VAL A 111 7.76 4.62 19.98
C VAL A 111 9.14 4.82 19.35
N ASP A 112 10.16 4.17 19.90
CA ASP A 112 11.47 4.14 19.25
C ASP A 112 11.44 3.28 17.98
N PHE A 113 12.20 3.71 16.98
CA PHE A 113 12.34 3.01 15.70
C PHE A 113 12.70 1.53 15.87
N ILE A 114 13.59 1.21 16.81
CA ILE A 114 14.09 -0.15 17.02
C ILE A 114 12.99 -1.13 17.42
N TYR A 115 11.97 -0.69 18.18
CA TYR A 115 10.88 -1.55 18.61
C TYR A 115 9.90 -1.89 17.48
N THR A 116 9.88 -1.10 16.40
CA THR A 116 9.04 -1.37 15.23
C THR A 116 9.67 -2.32 14.21
N VAL A 117 10.97 -2.61 14.34
CA VAL A 117 11.72 -3.47 13.41
C VAL A 117 11.13 -4.89 13.32
N PRO A 118 10.80 -5.59 14.43
CA PRO A 118 10.22 -6.93 14.35
C PRO A 118 8.87 -6.96 13.62
N ILE A 119 8.01 -5.97 13.88
CA ILE A 119 6.69 -5.81 13.24
C ILE A 119 6.88 -5.58 11.74
N THR A 120 7.80 -4.68 11.41
CA THR A 120 8.17 -4.35 10.03
C THR A 120 8.68 -5.58 9.28
N ALA A 121 9.51 -6.41 9.91
CA ALA A 121 10.01 -7.65 9.31
C ALA A 121 8.88 -8.64 8.97
N ILE A 122 7.92 -8.84 9.88
CA ILE A 122 6.76 -9.72 9.63
C ILE A 122 5.93 -9.21 8.45
N ILE A 123 5.66 -7.90 8.40
CA ILE A 123 4.92 -7.29 7.29
C ILE A 123 5.64 -7.52 5.96
N PHE A 124 6.96 -7.33 5.92
CA PHE A 124 7.72 -7.59 4.69
C PHE A 124 7.70 -9.05 4.26
N VAL A 125 7.78 -10.01 5.18
CA VAL A 125 7.66 -11.44 4.83
C VAL A 125 6.34 -11.72 4.12
N ILE A 126 5.23 -11.18 4.64
CA ILE A 126 3.90 -11.31 4.01
C ILE A 126 3.88 -10.66 2.63
N LEU A 127 4.42 -9.45 2.49
CA LEU A 127 4.48 -8.73 1.22
C LEU A 127 5.33 -9.47 0.18
N TYR A 128 6.47 -10.07 0.59
CA TYR A 128 7.31 -10.90 -0.26
C TYR A 128 6.58 -12.15 -0.74
N PHE A 129 5.81 -12.79 0.14
CA PHE A 129 4.99 -13.93 -0.23
C PHE A 129 3.95 -13.56 -1.29
N ILE A 130 3.20 -12.46 -1.08
CA ILE A 130 2.22 -11.94 -2.04
C ILE A 130 2.88 -11.64 -3.39
N ARG A 131 4.02 -10.92 -3.36
CA ARG A 131 4.81 -10.59 -4.54
C ARG A 131 5.25 -11.85 -5.31
N SER A 132 5.76 -12.86 -4.62
CA SER A 132 6.21 -14.11 -5.24
C SER A 132 5.09 -14.78 -6.04
N LYS A 133 3.88 -14.86 -5.47
CA LYS A 133 2.71 -15.42 -6.16
C LYS A 133 2.31 -14.61 -7.40
N LEU A 134 2.33 -13.29 -7.29
CA LEU A 134 2.02 -12.40 -8.42
C LEU A 134 3.08 -12.47 -9.52
N ALA A 135 4.36 -12.54 -9.16
CA ALA A 135 5.44 -12.65 -10.13
C ALA A 135 5.34 -13.94 -10.97
N ILE A 136 5.00 -15.08 -10.35
CA ILE A 136 4.76 -16.35 -11.05
C ILE A 136 3.59 -16.22 -12.02
N TYR A 137 2.47 -15.64 -11.57
CA TYR A 137 1.29 -15.45 -12.42
C TYR A 137 1.60 -14.58 -13.64
N ILE A 138 2.30 -13.46 -13.40
CA ILE A 138 2.73 -12.54 -14.44
C ILE A 138 3.65 -13.22 -15.45
N GLY A 139 4.68 -13.94 -14.99
CA GLY A 139 5.62 -14.65 -15.86
C GLY A 139 4.93 -15.71 -16.73
N ALA A 140 3.96 -16.43 -16.18
CA ALA A 140 3.17 -17.40 -16.94
C ALA A 140 2.32 -16.76 -18.04
N VAL A 141 1.76 -15.57 -17.78
CA VAL A 141 0.98 -14.81 -18.76
C VAL A 141 1.88 -14.26 -19.87
N ASP A 142 3.05 -13.72 -19.51
CA ASP A 142 4.02 -13.17 -20.46
C ASP A 142 4.59 -14.27 -21.38
N LEU A 143 5.04 -15.40 -20.82
CA LEU A 143 5.54 -16.54 -21.60
C LEU A 143 4.49 -17.07 -22.58
N LYS A 144 3.25 -17.20 -22.13
CA LYS A 144 2.15 -17.63 -23.00
C LYS A 144 1.91 -16.64 -24.14
N LYS A 145 2.01 -15.34 -23.87
CA LYS A 145 1.85 -14.31 -24.88
C LYS A 145 2.96 -14.40 -25.94
N GLU A 146 4.21 -14.58 -25.52
CA GLU A 146 5.34 -14.79 -26.43
C GLU A 146 5.16 -16.06 -27.28
N MET A 147 4.67 -17.15 -26.69
CA MET A 147 4.35 -18.37 -27.45
C MET A 147 3.26 -18.13 -28.49
N ASP A 148 2.14 -17.48 -28.11
CA ASP A 148 1.04 -17.15 -29.03
C ASP A 148 1.50 -16.26 -30.19
N GLU A 149 2.45 -15.34 -29.94
CA GLU A 149 3.05 -14.46 -30.96
C GLU A 149 3.98 -15.22 -31.90
N ASN A 150 4.85 -16.08 -31.36
CA ASN A 150 5.76 -16.92 -32.14
C ASN A 150 5.02 -17.95 -33.01
N MET A 151 3.88 -18.48 -32.55
CA MET A 151 3.05 -19.40 -33.32
C MET A 151 2.32 -18.72 -34.50
N LYS A 152 2.05 -17.42 -34.41
CA LYS A 152 1.40 -16.64 -35.49
C LYS A 152 2.37 -16.21 -36.59
N ASN A 153 3.59 -15.87 -36.22
CA ASN A 153 4.68 -15.57 -37.14
C ASN A 153 5.82 -16.55 -36.87
N PRO A 154 5.77 -17.79 -37.41
CA PRO A 154 6.87 -18.71 -37.27
C PRO A 154 8.12 -18.04 -37.85
N LYS A 155 9.11 -17.74 -37.00
CA LYS A 155 10.42 -17.33 -37.47
C LYS A 155 10.92 -18.44 -38.39
N LYS A 156 11.04 -18.14 -39.69
CA LYS A 156 11.75 -19.02 -40.61
C LYS A 156 13.19 -19.07 -40.11
N ILE A 157 13.55 -20.17 -39.47
CA ILE A 157 14.94 -20.50 -39.17
C ILE A 157 15.53 -20.85 -40.54
N GLY A 158 16.24 -19.89 -41.12
CA GLY A 158 17.11 -20.09 -42.28
C GLY A 158 18.48 -20.56 -41.83
#